data_AF-A0AAD5TUZ1-F1
#
_entry.id   AF-A0AAD5TUZ1-F1
#
_cell.length_a   1.000
_cell.length_b   1.000
_cell.length_c   1.000
_cell.angle_alpha   90.00
_cell.angle_beta   90.00
_cell.angle_gamma   90.00
#
_symmetry.space_group_name_H-M   'P 1'
#
loop_
_entity.id
_entity.type
_entity.pdbx_description
1 polymer ?
#
loop_
_entity_poly.entity_id
_entity_poly.type
_entity_poly.pdbx_seq_one_letter_code
_entity_poly.pdbx_strand_id
1 'polypeptide(L)'
;MFFIDKNGNSALRVSEQDYILGIADFTGELMRYCINMVGRHRNEEVNHSKALLQQISAVFGELDFTFLKRKTEELKRSLAKVEKVCYMVKVQQAEFPDINLNIDISNVKFEDDFPKNG
;
A
#
# COMPACT_ATOMS: atom_id res chain seq x y z
N MET A 1 -29.27 8.98 -11.44
CA MET A 1 -30.45 8.11 -11.26
C MET A 1 -30.20 7.26 -10.03
N PHE A 2 -30.91 7.51 -8.93
CA PHE A 2 -30.78 6.75 -7.68
C PHE A 2 -31.64 5.49 -7.77
N PHE A 3 -31.14 4.36 -7.29
CA PHE A 3 -31.92 3.14 -7.16
C PHE A 3 -32.69 3.21 -5.84
N ILE A 4 -33.86 2.59 -5.73
CA ILE A 4 -34.58 2.50 -4.46
C ILE A 4 -34.36 1.09 -3.91
N ASP A 5 -33.88 1.00 -2.67
CA ASP A 5 -33.71 -0.29 -1.99
C ASP A 5 -35.08 -0.92 -1.64
N LYS A 6 -35.05 -2.16 -1.17
CA LYS A 6 -36.24 -2.91 -0.73
C LYS A 6 -37.04 -2.25 0.42
N ASN A 7 -36.49 -1.23 1.06
CA ASN A 7 -37.09 -0.48 2.16
C ASN A 7 -37.57 0.93 1.73
N GLY A 8 -37.46 1.28 0.45
CA GLY A 8 -37.87 2.59 -0.05
C GLY A 8 -36.80 3.68 0.02
N ASN A 9 -35.56 3.36 0.41
CA ASN A 9 -34.48 4.33 0.53
C ASN A 9 -33.71 4.50 -0.79
N SER A 10 -33.26 5.72 -1.07
CA SER A 10 -32.34 5.99 -2.17
C SER A 10 -30.99 5.31 -1.93
N ALA A 11 -30.65 4.36 -2.80
CA ALA A 11 -29.40 3.62 -2.88
C ALA A 11 -28.57 4.09 -4.08
N LEU A 12 -27.27 4.28 -3.84
CA LEU A 12 -26.28 4.51 -4.89
C LEU A 12 -25.64 3.17 -5.28
N ARG A 13 -25.75 2.81 -6.56
CA ARG A 13 -25.07 1.61 -7.09
C ARG A 13 -23.64 1.98 -7.47
N VAL A 14 -22.67 1.33 -6.84
CA VAL A 14 -21.26 1.41 -7.23
C VAL A 14 -21.01 0.38 -8.32
N SER A 15 -20.39 0.79 -9.43
CA SER A 15 -20.02 -0.17 -10.48
C SER A 15 -18.87 -1.05 -10.00
N GLU A 16 -18.74 -2.26 -10.56
CA GLU A 16 -17.63 -3.16 -10.25
C GLU A 16 -16.28 -2.47 -10.54
N GLN A 17 -16.22 -1.71 -11.62
CA GLN A 17 -15.03 -0.95 -12.01
C GLN A 17 -14.71 0.14 -10.97
N ASP A 18 -15.69 0.93 -10.52
CA ASP A 18 -15.48 1.98 -9.51
C ASP A 18 -15.05 1.38 -8.17
N TYR A 19 -15.61 0.21 -7.80
CA TYR A 19 -15.22 -0.50 -6.59
C TYR A 19 -13.76 -0.96 -6.65
N ILE A 20 -13.35 -1.60 -7.75
CA ILE A 20 -11.98 -2.08 -7.96
C ILE A 20 -10.99 -0.90 -7.99
N LEU A 21 -11.34 0.19 -8.68
CA LEU A 21 -10.51 1.40 -8.72
C LEU A 21 -10.42 2.06 -7.34
N GLY A 22 -11.50 2.04 -6.56
CA GLY A 22 -11.49 2.50 -5.16
C GLY A 22 -10.54 1.69 -4.28
N ILE A 23 -10.51 0.36 -4.44
CA ILE A 23 -9.52 -0.50 -3.75
C ILE A 23 -8.10 -0.14 -4.21
N ALA A 24 -7.91 0.09 -5.50
CA ALA A 24 -6.60 0.45 -6.05
C ALA A 24 -6.07 1.76 -5.43
N ASP A 25 -6.92 2.79 -5.30
CA ASP A 25 -6.55 4.05 -4.65
C ASP A 25 -6.34 3.87 -3.14
N PHE A 26 -7.15 3.04 -2.48
CA PHE A 26 -6.98 2.70 -1.06
C PHE A 26 -5.60 2.10 -0.77
N THR A 27 -5.04 1.29 -1.67
CA THR A 27 -3.68 0.73 -1.46
C THR A 27 -2.60 1.80 -1.34
N GLY A 28 -2.75 2.95 -2.03
CA GLY A 28 -1.85 4.09 -1.90
C GLY A 28 -1.91 4.73 -0.52
N GLU A 29 -3.12 4.89 0.04
CA GLU A 29 -3.30 5.40 1.41
C GLU A 29 -2.79 4.41 2.46
N LEU A 30 -3.03 3.11 2.27
CA LEU A 30 -2.54 2.06 3.15
C LEU A 30 -1.01 2.01 3.18
N MET A 31 -0.34 2.25 2.05
CA MET A 31 1.12 2.41 2.03
C MET A 31 1.56 3.62 2.85
N ARG A 32 0.92 4.80 2.70
CA ARG A 32 1.27 5.99 3.49
C ARG A 32 1.07 5.74 4.99
N TYR A 33 -0.02 5.09 5.35
CA TYR A 33 -0.28 4.64 6.72
C TYR A 33 0.84 3.72 7.22
N CYS A 34 1.23 2.72 6.44
CA CYS A 34 2.28 1.77 6.80
C CYS A 34 3.61 2.48 7.08
N ILE A 35 4.03 3.40 6.20
CA ILE A 35 5.26 4.19 6.39
C ILE A 35 5.20 5.01 7.68
N ASN A 36 4.07 5.67 7.94
CA ASN A 36 3.87 6.42 9.18
C ASN A 36 3.96 5.54 10.43
N MET A 37 3.52 4.27 10.35
CA MET A 37 3.60 3.32 11.46
C MET A 37 5.01 2.77 11.67
N VAL A 38 5.81 2.62 10.61
CA VAL A 38 7.23 2.27 10.76
C VAL A 38 7.95 3.33 11.59
N GLY A 39 7.69 4.62 11.33
CA GLY A 39 8.31 5.73 12.08
C GLY A 39 7.90 5.79 13.55
N ARG A 40 6.84 5.07 13.93
CA ARG A 40 6.32 4.97 15.31
C ARG A 40 6.66 3.64 15.98
N HIS A 41 7.53 2.82 15.37
CA HIS A 41 7.91 1.48 15.86
C HIS A 41 6.72 0.53 16.09
N ARG A 42 5.64 0.72 15.32
CA ARG A 42 4.38 -0.05 15.40
C ARG A 42 4.44 -1.26 14.46
N ASN A 43 5.25 -2.25 14.85
CA ASN A 43 5.59 -3.38 13.98
C ASN A 43 4.39 -4.27 13.61
N GLU A 44 3.41 -4.45 14.51
CA GLU A 44 2.23 -5.25 14.21
C GLU A 44 1.36 -4.59 13.12
N GLU A 45 1.09 -3.28 13.25
CA GLU A 45 0.32 -2.54 12.25
C GLU A 45 1.02 -2.50 10.88
N VAL A 46 2.34 -2.39 10.87
CA VAL A 46 3.17 -2.48 9.66
C VAL A 46 3.02 -3.86 9.01
N ASN A 47 3.14 -4.94 9.79
CA ASN A 47 3.03 -6.30 9.28
C ASN A 47 1.63 -6.59 8.72
N HIS A 48 0.58 -6.17 9.43
CA HIS A 48 -0.80 -6.31 8.94
C HIS A 48 -1.03 -5.52 7.64
N SER A 49 -0.56 -4.28 7.58
CA SER A 49 -0.69 -3.45 6.38
C SER A 49 0.06 -4.04 5.19
N LYS A 50 1.28 -4.54 5.42
CA LYS A 50 2.09 -5.20 4.40
C LYS A 50 1.42 -6.47 3.88
N ALA A 51 0.92 -7.33 4.78
CA ALA A 51 0.23 -8.56 4.39
C ALA A 51 -1.01 -8.26 3.53
N LEU A 52 -1.79 -7.23 3.91
CA LEU A 52 -2.95 -6.81 3.13
C LEU A 52 -2.56 -6.28 1.74
N LEU A 53 -1.54 -5.43 1.65
CA LEU A 53 -1.03 -4.93 0.36
C LEU A 53 -0.55 -6.08 -0.55
N GLN A 54 0.12 -7.09 0.01
CA GLN A 54 0.58 -8.27 -0.73
C GLN A 54 -0.61 -9.10 -1.26
N GLN A 55 -1.63 -9.31 -0.43
CA GLN A 55 -2.85 -10.03 -0.85
C GLN A 55 -3.57 -9.30 -1.98
N ILE A 56 -3.77 -7.98 -1.86
CA ILE A 56 -4.41 -7.17 -2.90
C ILE A 56 -3.57 -7.21 -4.19
N SER A 57 -2.24 -7.12 -4.08
CA SER A 57 -1.35 -7.16 -5.25
C SER A 57 -1.39 -8.50 -5.97
N ALA A 58 -1.52 -9.61 -5.24
CA ALA A 58 -1.67 -10.94 -5.83
C ALA A 58 -2.97 -11.03 -6.64
N VAL A 59 -4.09 -10.64 -6.04
CA VAL A 59 -5.40 -10.63 -6.72
C VAL A 59 -5.37 -9.72 -7.95
N PHE A 60 -4.82 -8.51 -7.83
CA PHE A 60 -4.70 -7.58 -8.96
C PHE A 60 -3.79 -8.08 -10.07
N GLY A 61 -2.84 -8.98 -9.76
CA GLY A 61 -1.98 -9.63 -10.75
C GLY A 61 -2.68 -10.74 -11.54
N GLU A 62 -3.70 -11.36 -10.96
CA GLU A 62 -4.51 -12.40 -11.61
C GLU A 62 -5.63 -11.83 -12.49
N LEU A 63 -6.06 -10.59 -12.22
CA LEU A 63 -7.09 -9.91 -12.98
C LEU A 63 -6.55 -9.33 -14.30
N ASP A 64 -7.05 -9.81 -15.44
CA ASP A 64 -6.68 -9.28 -16.76
C ASP A 64 -7.52 -8.05 -17.15
N PHE A 65 -7.46 -7.00 -16.32
CA PHE A 65 -8.11 -5.72 -16.60
C PHE A 65 -7.06 -4.68 -17.01
N THR A 66 -7.17 -4.16 -18.24
CA THR A 66 -6.22 -3.16 -18.77
C THR A 66 -6.11 -1.91 -17.89
N PHE A 67 -7.22 -1.46 -17.29
CA PHE A 67 -7.24 -0.29 -16.41
C PHE A 67 -6.53 -0.53 -15.07
N LEU A 68 -6.33 -1.78 -14.66
CA LEU A 68 -5.62 -2.14 -13.43
C LEU A 68 -4.12 -2.25 -13.63
N LYS A 69 -3.61 -2.53 -14.84
CA LYS A 69 -2.18 -2.77 -15.09
C LYS A 69 -1.27 -1.71 -14.47
N ARG A 70 -1.57 -0.43 -14.67
CA ARG A 70 -0.78 0.67 -14.09
C ARG A 70 -0.86 0.69 -12.56
N LYS A 71 -2.06 0.47 -12.00
CA LYS A 71 -2.30 0.42 -10.55
C LYS A 71 -1.60 -0.76 -9.89
N THR A 72 -1.58 -1.92 -10.53
CA THR A 72 -0.84 -3.10 -10.07
C THR A 72 0.65 -2.82 -10.02
N GLU A 73 1.21 -2.16 -11.04
CA GLU A 73 2.63 -1.76 -11.03
C GLU A 73 2.93 -0.69 -9.98
N GLU A 74 2.06 0.31 -9.80
CA GLU A 74 2.14 1.29 -8.70
C GLU A 74 2.15 0.58 -7.32
N LEU A 75 1.26 -0.39 -7.11
CA LEU A 75 1.16 -1.18 -5.88
C LEU A 75 2.41 -2.02 -5.62
N LYS A 76 2.98 -2.68 -6.63
CA LYS A 76 4.25 -3.41 -6.49
C LYS A 76 5.39 -2.49 -6.05
N ARG A 77 5.48 -1.29 -6.63
CA ARG A 77 6.46 -0.27 -6.23
C ARG A 77 6.24 0.17 -4.78
N SER A 78 4.99 0.38 -4.39
CA SER A 78 4.60 0.71 -3.01
C SER A 78 5.02 -0.37 -2.02
N LEU A 79 4.84 -1.64 -2.37
CA LEU A 79 5.28 -2.78 -1.55
C LEU A 79 6.80 -2.80 -1.39
N ALA A 80 7.56 -2.69 -2.48
CA ALA A 80 9.03 -2.67 -2.43
C ALA A 80 9.55 -1.53 -1.53
N LYS A 81 8.88 -0.38 -1.57
CA LYS A 81 9.17 0.77 -0.71
C LYS A 81 8.95 0.47 0.77
N VAL A 82 7.82 -0.13 1.13
CA VAL A 82 7.54 -0.54 2.52
C VAL A 82 8.57 -1.57 2.99
N GLU A 83 8.91 -2.54 2.15
CA GLU A 83 9.90 -3.58 2.48
C GLU A 83 11.30 -3.01 2.72
N LYS A 84 11.75 -2.09 1.85
CA LYS A 84 13.03 -1.39 2.01
C LYS A 84 13.08 -0.63 3.34
N VAL A 85 12.00 0.06 3.68
CA VAL A 85 11.89 0.81 4.95
C VAL A 85 11.97 -0.13 6.15
N CYS A 86 11.20 -1.23 6.16
CA CYS A 86 11.27 -2.22 7.24
C CYS A 86 12.68 -2.84 7.38
N TYR A 87 13.33 -3.13 6.26
CA TYR A 87 14.70 -3.65 6.26
C TYR A 87 15.68 -2.66 6.88
N MET A 88 15.64 -1.38 6.47
CA MET A 88 16.51 -0.34 7.03
C MET A 88 16.34 -0.19 8.54
N VAL A 89 15.09 -0.17 9.03
CA VAL A 89 14.81 -0.12 10.47
C VAL A 89 15.38 -1.34 11.18
N LYS A 90 15.23 -2.53 10.61
CA LYS A 90 15.71 -3.78 11.23
C LYS A 90 17.23 -3.84 11.33
N VAL A 91 17.94 -3.44 10.26
CA VAL A 91 19.41 -3.37 10.25
C VAL A 91 19.90 -2.36 11.28
N GLN A 92 19.31 -1.18 11.31
CA GLN A 92 19.72 -0.13 12.24
C GLN A 92 19.48 -0.52 13.71
N GLN A 93 18.38 -1.21 14.02
CA GLN A 93 18.14 -1.79 15.35
C GLN A 93 19.17 -2.86 15.74
N ALA A 94 19.66 -3.63 14.77
CA ALA A 94 20.71 -4.62 15.01
C ALA A 94 22.09 -3.98 15.25
N GLU A 95 22.38 -2.86 14.59
CA GLU A 95 23.63 -2.10 14.75
C GLU A 95 23.66 -1.29 16.06
N PHE A 96 22.52 -0.75 16.50
CA PHE A 96 22.42 0.13 17.67
C PHE A 96 21.33 -0.34 18.65
N PRO A 97 21.53 -1.47 19.35
CA PRO A 97 20.50 -2.07 20.21
C PRO A 97 20.04 -1.18 21.39
N ASP A 98 20.89 -0.26 21.85
CA ASP A 98 20.65 0.55 23.04
C ASP A 98 20.16 1.99 22.74
N ILE A 99 19.98 2.37 21.47
CA ILE A 99 19.59 3.73 21.07
C ILE A 99 18.21 3.70 20.40
N ASN A 100 17.22 4.34 21.03
CA ASN A 100 15.92 4.59 20.39
C ASN A 100 16.07 5.64 19.28
N LEU A 101 16.40 5.19 18.07
CA LEU A 101 16.48 6.03 16.88
C LEU A 101 15.06 6.32 16.36
N ASN A 102 14.66 7.59 16.41
CA ASN A 102 13.56 8.10 15.59
C ASN A 102 14.08 8.25 14.17
N ILE A 103 13.81 7.25 13.33
CA ILE A 103 14.23 7.25 11.94
C ILE A 103 13.30 8.21 11.19
N ASP A 104 13.84 9.32 10.71
CA ASP A 104 13.11 10.21 9.81
C ASP A 104 12.99 9.57 8.42
N ILE A 105 11.92 8.82 8.24
CA ILE A 105 11.62 8.10 7.00
C ILE A 105 11.09 9.03 5.91
N SER A 106 10.78 10.30 6.24
CA SER A 106 10.27 11.28 5.27
C SER A 106 11.31 11.66 4.21
N ASN A 107 12.59 11.49 4.53
CA ASN A 107 13.74 11.84 3.68
C ASN A 107 14.44 10.64 3.05
N VAL A 108 13.90 9.41 3.19
CA VAL A 108 14.44 8.25 2.44
C VAL A 108 14.28 8.56 0.96
N LYS A 109 15.38 8.88 0.29
CA LYS A 109 15.42 9.02 -1.17
C LYS A 109 15.21 7.63 -1.74
N PHE A 110 14.00 7.39 -2.21
CA PHE A 110 13.70 6.26 -3.05
C PHE A 110 14.30 6.59 -4.42
N GLU A 111 15.58 6.29 -4.60
CA GLU A 111 16.14 6.19 -5.95
C GLU A 111 15.25 5.20 -6.72
N ASP A 112 14.78 5.63 -7.89
CA ASP A 112 14.10 4.80 -8.86
C ASP A 112 15.10 3.78 -9.44
N ASP A 113 15.61 2.88 -8.59
CA ASP A 113 16.56 1.82 -8.96
C ASP A 113 15.82 0.64 -9.58
N PHE A 114 15.05 0.89 -10.65
CA PHE A 114 14.65 -0.16 -11.57
C PHE A 114 14.66 0.36 -13.00
N PRO A 115 15.20 -0.41 -13.96
CA PRO A 115 15.31 0.01 -15.34
C PRO A 115 13.93 0.40 -15.86
N LYS A 116 13.83 1.62 -16.40
CA LYS A 116 12.73 1.98 -17.28
C LYS A 116 12.89 1.12 -18.52
N ASN A 117 12.20 -0.03 -18.55
CA ASN A 117 12.09 -0.80 -19.78
C ASN A 117 11.46 0.13 -20.82
N GLY A 118 12.26 0.49 -21.82
CA GLY A 118 11.85 1.26 -22.99
C GLY A 118 10.98 0.45 -23.94
#